data_AF-A0A3B1E6G8-F1
#
_entry.id   AF-A0A3B1E6G8-F1
#
_cell.length_a   1.000
_cell.length_b   1.000
_cell.length_c   1.000
_cell.angle_alpha   90.00
_cell.angle_beta   90.00
_cell.angle_gamma   90.00
#
_symmetry.space_group_name_H-M   'P 1'
#
loop_
_entity.id
_entity.type
_entity.pdbx_description
1 polymer ?
#
loop_
_entity_poly.entity_id
_entity_poly.type
_entity_poly.pdbx_seq_one_letter_code
_entity_poly.pdbx_strand_id
1 'polypeptide(L)'
;MTSDRVPDTTKKPRLLWSTRSSVCAASAFSSILTLLAFPPFGFWILAFVAPLPLVWAASRIHTQRLGAALAATLGMAPAWTWQAQWVFGVSPPGAILMVLYLSLYAGLFVWLASWLADRLRAPVWLLGPVVWVGLEVFRGQIAWDGFPWLLAGYPIIESPTLAHAGAV
;
A
#
# COMPACT_ATOMS: atom_id res chain seq x y z
N MET A 1 17.74 51.37 -20.96
CA MET A 1 17.74 49.89 -21.06
C MET A 1 17.06 49.33 -19.81
N THR A 2 15.74 49.34 -19.82
CA THR A 2 14.89 48.78 -18.76
C THR A 2 14.61 47.33 -19.12
N SER A 3 15.16 46.41 -18.36
CA SER A 3 14.92 44.97 -18.51
C SER A 3 13.53 44.66 -17.97
N ASP A 4 12.54 44.60 -18.85
CA ASP A 4 11.20 44.12 -18.53
C ASP A 4 11.25 42.66 -18.11
N ARG A 5 11.13 42.40 -16.80
CA ARG A 5 10.86 41.05 -16.30
C ARG A 5 9.41 40.71 -16.61
N VAL A 6 9.19 39.89 -17.62
CA VAL A 6 7.92 39.20 -17.83
C VAL A 6 7.66 38.31 -16.60
N PRO A 7 6.58 38.51 -15.83
CA PRO A 7 6.22 37.59 -14.77
C PRO A 7 5.80 36.25 -15.37
N ASP A 8 6.47 35.16 -14.97
CA ASP A 8 6.07 33.79 -15.33
C ASP A 8 4.73 33.46 -14.66
N THR A 9 3.66 33.58 -15.45
CA THR A 9 2.27 33.30 -15.03
C THR A 9 1.88 31.84 -15.22
N THR A 10 2.80 30.94 -15.59
CA THR A 10 2.47 29.54 -15.90
C THR A 10 2.59 28.61 -14.69
N LYS A 11 2.04 28.99 -13.54
CA LYS A 11 1.68 27.99 -12.52
C LYS A 11 0.48 27.21 -13.04
N LYS A 12 0.72 26.20 -13.90
CA LYS A 12 -0.28 25.17 -14.20
C LYS A 12 -0.82 24.68 -12.85
N PRO A 13 -2.13 24.77 -12.58
CA PRO A 13 -2.69 24.21 -11.35
C PRO A 13 -2.35 22.73 -11.39
N ARG A 14 -1.33 22.31 -10.63
CA ARG A 14 -0.95 20.90 -10.55
C ARG A 14 -2.18 20.20 -9.97
N LEU A 15 -2.84 19.49 -10.86
CA LEU A 15 -4.17 18.91 -10.72
C LEU A 15 -4.18 18.05 -9.45
N LEU A 16 -4.69 18.59 -8.34
CA LEU A 16 -4.82 17.86 -7.07
C LEU A 16 -5.64 16.56 -7.25
N TRP A 17 -6.53 16.56 -8.26
CA TRP A 17 -7.30 15.38 -8.66
C TRP A 17 -6.45 14.29 -9.35
N SER A 18 -5.37 14.68 -10.06
CA SER A 18 -4.43 13.72 -10.67
C SER A 18 -3.67 12.94 -9.60
N THR A 19 -3.26 13.57 -8.51
CA THR A 19 -2.44 12.89 -7.51
C THR A 19 -3.23 11.80 -6.78
N ARG A 20 -4.47 12.08 -6.38
CA ARG A 20 -5.32 11.09 -5.69
C ARG A 20 -5.72 9.94 -6.61
N SER A 21 -6.08 10.22 -7.87
CA SER A 21 -6.42 9.17 -8.82
C SER A 21 -5.20 8.29 -9.14
N SER A 22 -4.01 8.87 -9.28
CA SER A 22 -2.76 8.11 -9.46
C SER A 22 -2.44 7.23 -8.24
N VAL A 23 -2.64 7.70 -7.01
CA VAL A 23 -2.43 6.90 -5.80
C VAL A 23 -3.44 5.75 -5.72
N CYS A 24 -4.72 6.02 -6.02
CA CYS A 24 -5.75 4.99 -6.08
C CYS A 24 -5.41 3.93 -7.13
N ALA A 25 -5.03 4.34 -8.34
CA ALA A 25 -4.64 3.43 -9.42
C ALA A 25 -3.41 2.59 -9.07
N ALA A 26 -2.37 3.19 -8.47
CA ALA A 26 -1.20 2.46 -8.01
C ALA A 26 -1.55 1.45 -6.91
N SER A 27 -2.44 1.81 -6.00
CA SER A 27 -2.88 0.92 -4.93
C SER A 27 -3.78 -0.21 -5.44
N ALA A 28 -4.62 0.05 -6.46
CA ALA A 28 -5.37 -0.97 -7.18
C ALA A 28 -4.45 -1.93 -7.95
N PHE A 29 -3.38 -1.41 -8.55
CA PHE A 29 -2.38 -2.25 -9.16
C PHE A 29 -1.65 -3.12 -8.11
N SER A 30 -1.27 -2.54 -6.98
CA SER A 30 -0.73 -3.30 -5.82
C SER A 30 -1.68 -4.39 -5.35
N SER A 31 -2.99 -4.09 -5.26
CA SER A 31 -4.03 -5.06 -4.93
C SER A 31 -4.04 -6.25 -5.89
N ILE A 32 -3.95 -6.02 -7.20
CA ILE A 32 -3.90 -7.09 -8.20
C ILE A 32 -2.63 -7.93 -8.04
N LEU A 33 -1.47 -7.29 -7.89
CA LEU A 33 -0.19 -7.98 -7.68
C LEU A 33 -0.21 -8.86 -6.43
N THR A 34 -0.79 -8.36 -5.34
CA THR A 34 -0.98 -9.13 -4.10
C THR A 34 -1.82 -10.37 -4.39
N LEU A 35 -2.97 -10.24 -5.05
CA LEU A 35 -3.83 -11.41 -5.35
C LEU A 35 -3.11 -12.45 -6.22
N LEU A 36 -2.32 -12.02 -7.19
CA LEU A 36 -1.54 -12.92 -8.06
C LEU A 36 -0.39 -13.63 -7.31
N ALA A 37 0.08 -13.07 -6.20
CA ALA A 37 1.11 -13.70 -5.37
C ALA A 37 0.56 -14.87 -4.53
N PHE A 38 -0.73 -14.88 -4.23
CA PHE A 38 -1.38 -15.91 -3.41
C PHE A 38 -2.12 -16.95 -4.25
N PRO A 39 -2.51 -18.10 -3.65
CA PRO A 39 -3.38 -19.07 -4.31
C PRO A 39 -4.66 -18.40 -4.83
N PRO A 40 -5.13 -18.75 -6.05
CA PRO A 40 -4.73 -19.92 -6.85
C PRO A 40 -3.52 -19.72 -7.78
N PHE A 41 -2.96 -18.51 -7.88
CA PHE A 41 -1.91 -18.20 -8.87
C PHE A 41 -0.49 -18.52 -8.37
N GLY A 42 -0.18 -18.18 -7.11
CA GLY A 42 1.07 -18.58 -6.45
C GLY A 42 2.34 -17.96 -7.03
N PHE A 43 2.27 -16.81 -7.73
CA PHE A 43 3.46 -16.15 -8.28
C PHE A 43 4.25 -15.45 -7.18
N TRP A 44 5.04 -16.20 -6.40
CA TRP A 44 5.71 -15.71 -5.19
C TRP A 44 6.58 -14.48 -5.38
N ILE A 45 7.22 -14.32 -6.55
CA ILE A 45 8.05 -13.15 -6.87
C ILE A 45 7.23 -11.86 -6.79
N LEU A 46 5.94 -11.92 -7.14
CA LEU A 46 5.05 -10.76 -7.06
C LEU A 46 4.84 -10.27 -5.63
N ALA A 47 5.09 -11.09 -4.60
CA ALA A 47 5.02 -10.65 -3.22
C ALA A 47 6.05 -9.55 -2.89
N PHE A 48 7.21 -9.56 -3.55
CA PHE A 48 8.21 -8.49 -3.45
C PHE A 48 7.82 -7.25 -4.27
N VAL A 49 7.13 -7.46 -5.39
CA VAL A 49 6.74 -6.39 -6.32
C VAL A 49 5.47 -5.68 -5.85
N ALA A 50 4.55 -6.37 -5.18
CA ALA A 50 3.24 -5.87 -4.79
C ALA A 50 3.30 -4.62 -3.88
N PRO A 51 4.25 -4.45 -2.95
CA PRO A 51 4.38 -3.21 -2.19
C PRO A 51 4.96 -2.03 -2.99
N LEU A 52 5.64 -2.26 -4.12
CA LEU A 52 6.35 -1.21 -4.86
C LEU A 52 5.45 -0.09 -5.39
N PRO A 53 4.23 -0.35 -5.92
CA PRO A 53 3.31 0.72 -6.31
C PRO A 53 2.90 1.61 -5.12
N LEU A 54 2.80 1.06 -3.90
CA LEU A 54 2.53 1.85 -2.70
C LEU A 54 3.75 2.67 -2.27
N VAL A 55 4.96 2.11 -2.36
CA VAL A 55 6.22 2.84 -2.13
C VAL A 55 6.33 4.02 -3.10
N TRP A 56 6.05 3.78 -4.39
CA TRP A 56 5.98 4.81 -5.40
C TRP A 56 4.94 5.87 -5.05
N ALA A 57 3.72 5.46 -4.69
CA ALA A 57 2.66 6.38 -4.28
C ALA A 57 3.12 7.26 -3.11
N ALA A 58 3.65 6.68 -2.04
CA ALA A 58 4.15 7.41 -0.88
C ALA A 58 5.29 8.39 -1.23
N SER A 59 6.19 8.03 -2.15
CA SER A 59 7.30 8.90 -2.60
C SER A 59 6.86 10.15 -3.36
N ARG A 60 5.62 10.20 -3.87
CA ARG A 60 5.08 11.33 -4.64
C ARG A 60 4.27 12.29 -3.78
N ILE A 61 4.04 11.96 -2.52
CA ILE A 61 3.11 12.67 -1.64
C ILE A 61 3.88 13.43 -0.58
N HIS A 62 3.88 14.75 -0.69
CA HIS A 62 4.44 15.65 0.34
C HIS A 62 3.35 16.53 0.98
N THR A 63 2.20 16.68 0.30
CA THR A 63 1.03 17.43 0.76
C THR A 63 -0.23 16.58 0.61
N GLN A 64 -1.31 16.93 1.31
CA GLN A 64 -2.59 16.21 1.27
C GLN A 64 -2.52 14.71 1.61
N ARG A 65 -1.64 14.34 2.56
CA ARG A 65 -1.37 12.94 2.92
C ARG A 65 -2.64 12.16 3.29
N LEU A 66 -3.61 12.79 3.95
CA LEU A 66 -4.88 12.14 4.30
C LEU A 66 -5.70 11.75 3.06
N GLY A 67 -5.77 12.63 2.05
CA GLY A 67 -6.47 12.32 0.80
C GLY A 67 -5.81 11.20 0.00
N ALA A 68 -4.47 11.16 0.02
CA ALA A 68 -3.70 10.07 -0.57
C ALA A 68 -3.89 8.75 0.19
N ALA A 69 -3.92 8.81 1.53
CA ALA A 69 -4.19 7.65 2.38
C ALA A 69 -5.56 7.05 2.07
N LEU A 70 -6.61 7.88 2.01
CA LEU A 70 -7.95 7.43 1.65
C LEU A 70 -8.00 6.83 0.24
N ALA A 71 -7.32 7.44 -0.74
CA ALA A 71 -7.22 6.90 -2.09
C ALA A 71 -6.50 5.54 -2.11
N ALA A 72 -5.46 5.36 -1.32
CA ALA A 72 -4.75 4.10 -1.21
C ALA A 72 -5.57 3.01 -0.50
N THR A 73 -6.32 3.38 0.54
CA THR A 73 -7.31 2.51 1.19
C THR A 73 -8.34 2.01 0.17
N LEU A 74 -8.92 2.91 -0.63
CA LEU A 74 -9.89 2.52 -1.66
C LEU A 74 -9.26 1.63 -2.74
N GLY A 75 -8.05 1.95 -3.19
CA GLY A 75 -7.37 1.14 -4.21
C GLY A 75 -6.99 -0.26 -3.71
N MET A 76 -6.71 -0.45 -2.42
CA MET A 76 -6.39 -1.78 -1.86
C MET A 76 -7.63 -2.63 -1.55
N ALA A 77 -8.82 -2.03 -1.49
CA ALA A 77 -10.07 -2.72 -1.15
C ALA A 77 -10.40 -3.97 -1.99
N PRO A 78 -10.07 -4.07 -3.30
CA PRO A 78 -10.36 -5.28 -4.07
C PRO A 78 -9.67 -6.54 -3.54
N ALA A 79 -8.39 -6.47 -3.13
CA ALA A 79 -7.65 -7.60 -2.58
C ALA A 79 -8.30 -8.11 -1.28
N TRP A 80 -8.68 -7.18 -0.41
CA TRP A 80 -9.34 -7.54 0.85
C TRP A 80 -10.77 -8.02 0.64
N THR A 81 -11.50 -7.47 -0.34
CA THR A 81 -12.84 -7.97 -0.71
C THR A 81 -12.75 -9.43 -1.19
N TRP A 82 -11.80 -9.73 -2.07
CA TRP A 82 -11.56 -11.11 -2.51
C TRP A 82 -11.21 -12.03 -1.34
N GLN A 83 -10.33 -11.57 -0.44
CA GLN A 83 -9.94 -12.39 0.71
C GLN A 83 -11.05 -12.59 1.74
N ALA A 84 -11.91 -11.59 1.90
CA ALA A 84 -13.04 -11.61 2.83
C ALA A 84 -14.30 -12.27 2.25
N GLN A 85 -14.28 -12.75 1.00
CA GLN A 85 -15.46 -13.24 0.29
C GLN A 85 -16.24 -14.31 1.08
N TRP A 86 -15.53 -15.17 1.81
CA TRP A 86 -16.14 -16.22 2.63
C TRP A 86 -16.91 -15.66 3.84
N VAL A 87 -16.50 -14.51 4.39
CA VAL A 87 -17.18 -13.86 5.52
C VAL A 87 -18.53 -13.29 5.10
N PHE A 88 -18.70 -12.90 3.84
CA PHE A 88 -20.00 -12.41 3.36
C PHE A 88 -21.12 -13.46 3.48
N GLY A 89 -20.79 -14.75 3.43
CA GLY A 89 -21.76 -15.83 3.66
C GLY A 89 -22.22 -15.98 5.12
N VAL A 90 -21.47 -15.39 6.07
CA VAL A 90 -21.73 -15.51 7.52
C VAL A 90 -22.22 -14.18 8.10
N SER A 91 -21.55 -13.09 7.76
CA SER A 91 -21.88 -11.74 8.21
C SER A 91 -21.48 -10.70 7.16
N PRO A 92 -22.42 -10.29 6.28
CA PRO A 92 -22.15 -9.23 5.30
C PRO A 92 -21.67 -7.92 5.93
N PRO A 93 -22.27 -7.40 7.03
CA PRO A 93 -21.76 -6.19 7.69
C PRO A 93 -20.34 -6.39 8.25
N GLY A 94 -20.07 -7.56 8.84
CA GLY A 94 -18.74 -7.90 9.36
C GLY A 94 -17.69 -7.93 8.25
N ALA A 95 -18.01 -8.48 7.08
CA ALA A 95 -17.12 -8.51 5.93
C ALA A 95 -16.79 -7.10 5.42
N ILE A 96 -17.78 -6.21 5.31
CA ILE A 96 -17.57 -4.81 4.90
C ILE A 96 -16.63 -4.09 5.86
N LEU A 97 -16.88 -4.21 7.17
CA LEU A 97 -16.03 -3.61 8.20
C LEU A 97 -14.60 -4.18 8.15
N MET A 98 -14.46 -5.49 7.93
CA MET A 98 -13.15 -6.14 7.81
C MET A 98 -12.39 -5.65 6.58
N VAL A 99 -13.04 -5.52 5.42
CA VAL A 99 -12.42 -4.97 4.20
C VAL A 99 -11.95 -3.54 4.43
N LEU A 100 -12.78 -2.68 5.02
CA LEU A 100 -12.42 -1.29 5.31
C LEU A 100 -11.24 -1.22 6.30
N TYR A 101 -11.30 -2.00 7.37
CA TYR A 101 -10.26 -2.09 8.40
C TYR A 101 -8.91 -2.54 7.80
N LEU A 102 -8.89 -3.61 7.01
CA LEU A 102 -7.65 -4.17 6.46
C LEU A 102 -7.09 -3.29 5.33
N SER A 103 -7.96 -2.69 4.51
CA SER A 103 -7.54 -1.77 3.46
C SER A 103 -6.94 -0.49 4.03
N LEU A 104 -7.34 -0.08 5.23
CA LEU A 104 -6.81 1.10 5.91
C LEU A 104 -5.29 1.02 6.12
N TYR A 105 -4.73 -0.19 6.23
CA TYR A 105 -3.28 -0.38 6.38
C TYR A 105 -2.48 0.06 5.16
N ALA A 106 -3.02 -0.02 3.95
CA ALA A 106 -2.38 0.54 2.76
C ALA A 106 -2.40 2.08 2.79
N GLY A 107 -3.52 2.67 3.21
CA GLY A 107 -3.61 4.11 3.45
C GLY A 107 -2.66 4.60 4.52
N LEU A 108 -2.58 3.86 5.64
CA LEU A 108 -1.70 4.14 6.76
C LEU A 108 -0.23 4.01 6.35
N PHE A 109 0.11 3.02 5.52
CA PHE A 109 1.44 2.90 4.93
C PHE A 109 1.80 4.14 4.11
N VAL A 110 0.95 4.56 3.17
CA VAL A 110 1.21 5.74 2.33
C VAL A 110 1.38 7.00 3.18
N TRP A 111 0.53 7.16 4.21
CA TRP A 111 0.59 8.29 5.13
C TRP A 111 1.86 8.29 5.99
N LEU A 112 2.16 7.19 6.67
CA LEU A 112 3.31 7.06 7.56
C LEU A 112 4.63 7.16 6.80
N ALA A 113 4.75 6.44 5.68
CA ALA A 113 6.00 6.39 4.91
C ALA A 113 6.32 7.77 4.31
N SER A 114 5.32 8.49 3.78
CA SER A 114 5.52 9.86 3.29
C SER A 114 5.83 10.85 4.42
N TRP A 115 5.10 10.76 5.54
CA TRP A 115 5.35 11.61 6.71
C TRP A 115 6.75 11.42 7.27
N LEU A 116 7.19 10.16 7.42
CA LEU A 116 8.49 9.82 7.99
C LEU A 116 9.64 10.20 7.04
N ALA A 117 9.46 10.02 5.73
CA ALA A 117 10.42 10.45 4.72
C ALA A 117 10.69 11.95 4.78
N ASP A 118 9.65 12.77 4.87
CA ASP A 118 9.80 14.22 5.00
C ASP A 118 10.40 14.59 6.37
N ARG A 119 10.02 13.89 7.46
CA ARG A 119 10.49 14.17 8.82
C ARG A 119 11.97 13.83 9.02
N LEU A 120 12.41 12.69 8.50
CA LEU A 120 13.78 12.19 8.62
C LEU A 120 14.68 12.61 7.46
N ARG A 121 14.13 13.28 6.44
CA ARG A 121 14.83 13.64 5.20
C ARG A 121 15.48 12.42 4.52
N ALA A 122 14.80 11.29 4.59
CA ALA A 122 15.25 10.02 4.03
C ALA A 122 14.28 9.54 2.93
N PRO A 123 14.76 8.85 1.89
CA PRO A 123 13.90 8.44 0.81
C PRO A 123 12.96 7.30 1.23
N VAL A 124 11.75 7.29 0.66
CA VAL A 124 10.71 6.30 0.98
C VAL A 124 11.14 4.86 0.67
N TRP A 125 12.00 4.61 -0.33
CA TRP A 125 12.46 3.25 -0.61
C TRP A 125 13.31 2.64 0.52
N LEU A 126 13.95 3.48 1.35
CA LEU A 126 14.71 3.04 2.51
C LEU A 126 13.81 2.84 3.73
N LEU A 127 12.87 3.75 3.97
CA LEU A 127 11.95 3.68 5.11
C LEU A 127 10.76 2.74 4.88
N GLY A 128 10.40 2.52 3.63
CA GLY A 128 9.23 1.76 3.20
C GLY A 128 9.20 0.35 3.77
N PRO A 129 10.26 -0.46 3.64
CA PRO A 129 10.30 -1.81 4.22
C PRO A 129 10.07 -1.80 5.74
N VAL A 130 10.66 -0.86 6.47
CA VAL A 130 10.49 -0.75 7.94
C VAL A 130 9.05 -0.41 8.30
N VAL A 131 8.46 0.56 7.61
CA VAL A 131 7.05 0.95 7.83
C VAL A 131 6.10 -0.19 7.44
N TRP A 132 6.36 -0.88 6.33
CA TRP A 132 5.56 -2.01 5.86
C TRP A 132 5.55 -3.15 6.88
N VAL A 133 6.73 -3.62 7.27
CA VAL A 133 6.89 -4.72 8.23
C VAL A 133 6.33 -4.32 9.60
N GLY A 134 6.55 -3.07 10.05
CA GLY A 134 5.97 -2.58 11.30
C GLY A 134 4.43 -2.61 11.28
N LEU A 135 3.81 -2.26 10.15
CA LEU A 135 2.36 -2.33 9.97
C LEU A 135 1.86 -3.77 9.89
N GLU A 136 2.60 -4.66 9.23
CA GLU A 136 2.28 -6.09 9.18
C GLU A 136 2.34 -6.73 10.57
N VAL A 137 3.37 -6.43 11.37
CA VAL A 137 3.48 -6.91 12.76
C VAL A 137 2.35 -6.34 13.61
N PHE A 138 2.08 -5.03 13.50
CA PHE A 138 1.01 -4.41 14.27
C PHE A 138 -0.35 -5.04 13.94
N ARG A 139 -0.71 -5.16 12.66
CA ARG A 139 -1.95 -5.81 12.22
C ARG A 139 -2.00 -7.30 12.55
N GLY A 140 -0.88 -7.99 12.39
CA GLY A 140 -0.80 -9.44 12.45
C GLY A 140 -0.71 -10.00 13.86
N GLN A 141 -0.24 -9.21 14.84
CA GLN A 141 0.02 -9.69 16.20
C GLN A 141 -0.54 -8.80 17.31
N ILE A 142 -0.49 -7.47 17.15
CA ILE A 142 -0.79 -6.54 18.26
C ILE A 142 -2.26 -6.15 18.27
N ALA A 143 -2.82 -5.91 17.09
CA ALA A 143 -4.09 -5.24 16.97
C ALA A 143 -5.24 -6.26 16.96
N TRP A 144 -6.18 -6.17 17.92
CA TRP A 144 -7.35 -7.06 18.04
C TRP A 144 -6.99 -8.55 18.02
N ASP A 145 -5.98 -8.93 18.82
CA ASP A 145 -5.39 -10.28 18.87
C ASP A 145 -4.72 -10.77 17.57
N GLY A 146 -4.63 -9.91 16.56
CA GLY A 146 -3.90 -10.13 15.33
C GLY A 146 -4.72 -10.76 14.21
N PHE A 147 -4.54 -10.23 13.00
CA PHE A 147 -5.07 -10.82 11.77
C PHE A 147 -3.96 -10.96 10.71
N PRO A 148 -3.10 -11.99 10.80
CA PRO A 148 -1.90 -12.16 9.96
C PRO A 148 -2.21 -12.80 8.59
N TRP A 149 -3.29 -12.37 7.93
CA TRP A 149 -3.61 -12.81 6.57
C TRP A 149 -2.94 -11.93 5.52
N LEU A 150 -2.63 -12.56 4.37
CA LEU A 150 -1.95 -11.94 3.23
C LEU A 150 -0.65 -11.20 3.59
N LEU A 151 0.16 -11.77 4.48
CA LEU A 151 1.49 -11.24 4.77
C LEU A 151 2.41 -11.44 3.57
N ALA A 152 3.17 -10.41 3.18
CA ALA A 152 4.00 -10.44 1.98
C ALA A 152 5.07 -11.56 2.01
N GLY A 153 5.43 -12.07 3.19
CA GLY A 153 6.35 -13.19 3.33
C GLY A 153 5.76 -14.56 2.97
N TYR A 154 4.43 -14.75 3.03
CA TYR A 154 3.81 -16.08 2.86
C TYR A 154 4.04 -16.72 1.50
N PRO A 155 3.93 -16.00 0.37
CA PRO A 155 4.13 -16.61 -0.95
C PRO A 155 5.53 -17.20 -1.15
N ILE A 156 6.54 -16.80 -0.37
CA ILE A 156 7.91 -17.32 -0.47
C ILE A 156 7.98 -18.84 -0.27
N ILE A 157 6.97 -19.45 0.38
CA ILE A 157 6.87 -20.91 0.52
C ILE A 157 6.85 -21.66 -0.83
N GLU A 158 6.39 -21.01 -1.90
CA GLU A 158 6.36 -21.58 -3.26
C GLU A 158 7.74 -21.52 -3.96
N SER A 159 8.75 -20.92 -3.32
CA SER A 159 10.11 -20.86 -3.86
C SER A 159 10.87 -22.17 -3.58
N PRO A 160 11.35 -22.89 -4.61
CA PRO A 160 12.09 -24.14 -4.41
C PRO A 160 13.38 -23.98 -3.60
N THR A 161 14.00 -22.80 -3.59
CA THR A 161 15.27 -22.56 -2.90
C THR A 161 15.08 -21.84 -1.57
N LEU A 162 14.22 -20.81 -1.54
CA LEU A 162 14.06 -19.97 -0.35
C LEU A 162 13.23 -20.67 0.73
N ALA A 163 12.31 -21.56 0.36
CA ALA A 163 11.53 -22.32 1.35
C ALA A 163 12.42 -23.23 2.22
N HIS A 164 13.53 -23.74 1.68
CA HIS A 164 14.46 -24.61 2.41
C HIS A 164 15.38 -23.86 3.38
N ALA A 165 15.52 -22.53 3.25
CA ALA A 165 16.41 -21.75 4.10
C ALA A 165 15.95 -21.69 5.57
N GLY A 166 14.69 -22.01 5.87
CA GLY A 166 14.17 -22.11 7.23
C GLY A 166 14.16 -23.52 7.83
N ALA A 167 14.63 -24.53 7.09
CA ALA A 167 14.61 -25.94 7.49
C ALA A 167 15.98 -26.46 8.01
N VAL A 168 16.97 -25.56 8.15
CA VAL A 168 18.32 -25.84 8.65
C VAL A 168 18.50 -25.17 10.01
#